data_AF-A0A0L0VM03-F1
#
_entry.id   AF-A0A0L0VM03-F1
#
_cell.length_a   1.000
_cell.length_b   1.000
_cell.length_c   1.000
_cell.angle_alpha   90.00
_cell.angle_beta   90.00
_cell.angle_gamma   90.00
#
_symmetry.space_group_name_H-M   'P 1'
#
loop_
_entity.id
_entity.type
_entity.pdbx_description
1 polymer ?
#
loop_
_entity_poly.entity_id
_entity_poly.type
_entity_poly.pdbx_seq_one_letter_code
_entity_poly.pdbx_strand_id
1 'polypeptide(L)'
;MVHHSQRKECIKALENALENNITSQAIMDAFGANDDDSSDEADSDSSLDEEDLNTDLMFYLQAVHSQQYFGPCRQLALAPDNSDWLMNRLDDQAFKQEFRMSHSSFIKLVERISSHTVFQNNSNNPQRPVQEQLMITLKRFGCYGNGVAVGFLARFFRVGQGTVELYTNRCIMAILRLKSGMLKWPNADERKLTQKDYADEGFDGCVGLIDGSLIPLFDAPSKNGSDYWSRKGFYAIATLLICDNNRNIIYIYTGWPGCSHDARLMSNASVTLTPKQFFSPGQYLLADSAFVTTETVVSAFKRPPHGQLTKDQHRFNYLLAQNRVQIECCIGALKGRFQSLKGLRLRIGNRKDQVRANAWIMACGVLHNFLNQGDDFDFEDQDLNPGIHIPGSEVQSTNKAPTQRATVAGRLQREKIKAQALAFNQ
;
A
#
# COMPACT_ATOMS: atom_id res chain seq x y z
N MET A 1 -12.38 -11.53 8.27
CA MET A 1 -13.43 -12.56 8.33
C MET A 1 -14.26 -12.34 7.07
N VAL A 2 -14.20 -13.24 6.09
CA VAL A 2 -15.05 -13.12 4.89
C VAL A 2 -16.46 -13.41 5.38
N HIS A 3 -17.33 -12.39 5.42
CA HIS A 3 -18.75 -12.66 5.64
C HIS A 3 -19.23 -13.45 4.41
N HIS A 4 -19.30 -14.78 4.55
CA HIS A 4 -20.00 -15.65 3.64
C HIS A 4 -21.46 -15.20 3.62
N SER A 5 -21.95 -14.84 2.44
CA SER A 5 -23.36 -14.52 2.26
C SER A 5 -24.07 -15.84 2.07
N GLN A 6 -24.75 -16.32 3.12
CA GLN A 6 -25.62 -17.49 3.07
C GLN A 6 -26.60 -17.41 1.89
N ARG A 7 -27.04 -16.20 1.52
CA ARG A 7 -27.82 -15.92 0.31
C ARG A 7 -27.11 -16.29 -0.98
N LYS A 8 -25.85 -15.90 -1.15
CA LYS A 8 -25.08 -16.27 -2.35
C LYS A 8 -24.82 -17.77 -2.44
N GLU A 9 -24.60 -18.43 -1.32
CA GLU A 9 -24.44 -19.89 -1.29
C GLU A 9 -25.74 -20.61 -1.60
N CYS A 10 -26.86 -20.13 -1.04
CA CYS A 10 -28.18 -20.68 -1.30
C CYS A 10 -28.57 -20.49 -2.77
N ILE A 11 -28.36 -19.31 -3.36
CA ILE A 11 -28.55 -19.09 -4.81
C ILE A 11 -27.71 -20.08 -5.60
N LYS A 12 -26.41 -20.16 -5.32
CA LYS A 12 -25.51 -21.06 -6.05
C LYS A 12 -25.90 -22.54 -5.89
N ALA A 13 -26.36 -22.94 -4.71
CA ALA A 13 -26.82 -24.31 -4.46
C ALA A 13 -28.10 -24.62 -5.23
N LEU A 14 -29.05 -23.68 -5.28
CA LEU A 14 -30.30 -23.82 -6.05
C LEU A 14 -30.03 -23.82 -7.56
N GLU A 15 -29.16 -22.93 -8.06
CA GLU A 15 -28.74 -22.90 -9.47
C GLU A 15 -28.08 -24.22 -9.88
N ASN A 16 -27.13 -24.71 -9.07
CA ASN A 16 -26.46 -25.98 -9.35
C ASN A 16 -27.43 -27.18 -9.30
N ALA A 17 -28.39 -27.18 -8.36
CA ALA A 17 -29.36 -28.26 -8.25
C ALA A 17 -30.32 -28.27 -9.46
N LEU A 18 -30.76 -27.10 -9.91
CA LEU A 18 -31.56 -26.96 -11.13
C LEU A 18 -30.80 -27.44 -12.37
N GLU A 19 -29.53 -27.02 -12.51
CA GLU A 19 -28.67 -27.40 -13.63
C GLU A 19 -28.41 -28.91 -13.65
N ASN A 20 -28.19 -29.53 -12.49
CA ASN A 20 -28.03 -30.98 -12.36
C ASN A 20 -29.31 -31.74 -12.72
N ASN A 21 -30.48 -31.27 -12.28
CA ASN A 21 -31.76 -31.94 -12.62
C ASN A 21 -32.06 -31.85 -14.11
N ILE A 22 -31.91 -30.67 -14.73
CA ILE A 22 -32.10 -30.49 -16.18
C ILE A 22 -31.14 -31.38 -16.97
N THR A 23 -29.88 -31.48 -16.52
CA THR A 23 -28.87 -32.33 -17.17
C THR A 23 -29.21 -33.82 -17.05
N SER A 24 -29.66 -34.27 -15.88
CA SER A 24 -30.09 -35.66 -15.67
C SER A 24 -31.29 -36.02 -16.53
N GLN A 25 -32.30 -35.13 -16.62
CA GLN A 25 -33.47 -35.33 -17.48
C GLN A 25 -33.04 -35.41 -18.95
N ALA A 26 -32.20 -34.49 -19.42
CA ALA A 26 -31.71 -34.51 -20.81
C ALA A 26 -30.90 -35.79 -21.15
N ILE A 27 -30.18 -36.36 -20.17
CA ILE A 27 -29.49 -37.65 -20.32
C ILE A 27 -30.52 -38.79 -20.39
N MET A 28 -31.52 -38.80 -19.51
CA MET A 28 -32.60 -39.79 -19.56
C MET A 28 -33.37 -39.72 -20.88
N ASP A 29 -33.67 -38.53 -21.39
CA ASP A 29 -34.34 -38.33 -22.68
C ASP A 29 -33.47 -38.74 -23.88
N ALA A 30 -32.15 -38.53 -23.80
CA ALA A 30 -31.23 -38.86 -24.89
C ALA A 30 -30.88 -40.36 -24.97
N PHE A 31 -30.97 -41.08 -23.86
CA PHE A 31 -30.57 -42.48 -23.75
C PHE A 31 -31.73 -43.43 -23.36
N GLY A 32 -32.91 -42.90 -23.06
CA GLY A 32 -34.11 -43.63 -22.67
C GLY A 32 -35.10 -43.83 -23.82
N ALA A 33 -34.84 -44.84 -24.65
CA ALA A 33 -35.82 -45.74 -25.28
C ALA A 33 -35.07 -46.62 -26.28
N ASN A 34 -34.75 -47.84 -25.85
CA ASN A 34 -34.68 -49.02 -26.72
C ASN A 34 -34.96 -50.23 -25.84
N ASP A 35 -36.17 -50.76 -25.99
CA ASP A 35 -36.64 -52.02 -25.44
C ASP A 35 -35.77 -53.21 -25.88
N ASP A 36 -35.59 -54.17 -24.98
CA ASP A 36 -36.11 -55.53 -25.16
C ASP A 36 -35.88 -56.35 -23.87
N ASP A 37 -36.95 -56.57 -23.09
CA ASP A 37 -37.70 -57.84 -23.01
C ASP A 37 -38.28 -58.13 -21.60
N SER A 38 -39.53 -58.62 -21.60
CA SER A 38 -40.29 -59.27 -20.51
C SER A 38 -41.05 -58.43 -19.46
N SER A 39 -42.34 -58.23 -19.75
CA SER A 39 -43.54 -58.36 -18.90
C SER A 39 -43.52 -57.81 -17.45
N ASP A 40 -44.24 -56.72 -17.20
CA ASP A 40 -45.54 -56.74 -16.51
C ASP A 40 -46.04 -55.30 -16.30
N GLU A 41 -47.35 -55.13 -16.47
CA GLU A 41 -48.12 -53.90 -16.29
C GLU A 41 -47.88 -53.24 -14.92
N ALA A 42 -47.32 -52.03 -14.93
CA ALA A 42 -47.56 -51.00 -13.92
C ALA A 42 -47.26 -49.61 -14.51
N ASP A 43 -48.30 -48.95 -15.01
CA ASP A 43 -48.33 -47.49 -15.12
C ASP A 43 -47.97 -46.88 -13.76
N SER A 44 -46.80 -46.24 -13.68
CA SER A 44 -46.39 -45.43 -12.53
C SER A 44 -45.63 -44.19 -13.01
N ASP A 45 -46.37 -43.30 -13.66
CA ASP A 45 -46.37 -41.84 -13.51
C ASP A 45 -45.18 -41.17 -12.77
N SER A 46 -43.93 -41.38 -13.22
CA SER A 46 -42.73 -40.78 -12.58
C SER A 46 -42.31 -39.45 -13.21
N SER A 47 -42.97 -38.99 -14.27
CA SER A 47 -42.62 -37.73 -14.95
C SER A 47 -43.23 -36.48 -14.29
N LEU A 48 -44.33 -36.65 -13.52
CA LEU A 48 -44.98 -35.54 -12.83
C LEU A 48 -44.15 -35.04 -11.63
N ASP A 49 -43.39 -35.92 -10.96
CA ASP A 49 -42.62 -35.56 -9.76
C ASP A 49 -41.35 -34.73 -10.08
N GLU A 50 -40.76 -34.86 -11.27
CA GLU A 50 -39.53 -34.14 -11.64
C GLU A 50 -39.78 -32.75 -12.22
N GLU A 51 -40.85 -32.56 -13.01
CA GLU A 51 -41.28 -31.22 -13.46
C GLU A 51 -41.71 -30.35 -12.27
N ASP A 52 -42.39 -30.93 -11.29
CA ASP A 52 -42.78 -30.24 -10.06
C ASP A 52 -41.56 -29.83 -9.22
N LEU A 53 -40.52 -30.66 -9.13
CA LEU A 53 -39.30 -30.34 -8.40
C LEU A 53 -38.54 -29.16 -9.04
N ASN A 54 -38.40 -29.12 -10.37
CA ASN A 54 -37.74 -27.99 -11.05
C ASN A 54 -38.54 -26.69 -10.90
N THR A 55 -39.86 -26.79 -10.95
CA THR A 55 -40.77 -25.67 -10.71
C THR A 55 -40.61 -25.13 -9.29
N ASP A 56 -40.56 -26.01 -8.29
CA ASP A 56 -40.30 -25.66 -6.89
C ASP A 56 -38.94 -25.00 -6.70
N LEU A 57 -37.86 -25.55 -7.28
CA LEU A 57 -36.53 -24.94 -7.25
C LEU A 57 -36.53 -23.54 -7.86
N MET A 58 -37.24 -23.33 -8.97
CA MET A 58 -37.43 -22.01 -9.56
C MET A 58 -38.18 -21.06 -8.63
N PHE A 59 -39.24 -21.51 -7.96
CA PHE A 59 -39.96 -20.70 -6.98
C PHE A 59 -39.09 -20.34 -5.78
N TYR A 60 -38.32 -21.28 -5.24
CA TYR A 60 -37.37 -21.00 -4.16
C TYR A 60 -36.29 -20.02 -4.60
N LEU A 61 -35.75 -20.17 -5.80
CA LEU A 61 -34.76 -19.26 -6.36
C LEU A 61 -35.36 -17.86 -6.53
N GLN A 62 -36.57 -17.74 -7.08
CA GLN A 62 -37.28 -16.47 -7.19
C GLN A 62 -37.56 -15.84 -5.82
N ALA A 63 -37.96 -16.62 -4.82
CA ALA A 63 -38.17 -16.16 -3.46
C ALA A 63 -36.86 -15.64 -2.83
N VAL A 64 -35.75 -16.36 -2.99
CA VAL A 64 -34.41 -15.94 -2.54
C VAL A 64 -33.94 -14.69 -3.28
N HIS A 65 -34.26 -14.57 -4.57
CA HIS A 65 -33.96 -13.37 -5.35
C HIS A 65 -34.78 -12.16 -4.89
N SER A 66 -36.04 -12.36 -4.52
CA SER A 66 -36.95 -11.32 -4.04
C SER A 66 -36.61 -10.82 -2.63
N GLN A 67 -35.94 -11.64 -1.81
CA GLN A 67 -35.58 -11.29 -0.44
C GLN A 67 -34.09 -10.94 -0.33
N GLN A 68 -33.79 -9.82 0.34
CA GLN A 68 -32.40 -9.39 0.54
C GLN A 68 -31.71 -10.16 1.68
N TYR A 69 -32.47 -10.69 2.66
CA TYR A 69 -31.97 -11.40 3.84
C TYR A 69 -32.92 -12.55 4.22
N PHE A 70 -32.37 -13.70 4.65
CA PHE A 70 -33.14 -14.89 5.06
C PHE A 70 -33.68 -14.86 6.49
N GLY A 71 -33.45 -13.77 7.21
CA GLY A 71 -33.91 -13.61 8.59
C GLY A 71 -34.09 -12.15 8.95
N PRO A 72 -34.69 -11.88 10.13
CA PRO A 72 -34.90 -10.52 10.60
C PRO A 72 -33.55 -9.78 10.68
N CYS A 73 -33.47 -8.61 10.05
CA CYS A 73 -32.29 -7.77 10.17
C CYS A 73 -32.18 -7.29 11.62
N ARG A 74 -31.24 -7.84 12.39
CA ARG A 74 -30.98 -7.36 13.75
C ARG A 74 -30.40 -5.95 13.67
N GLN A 75 -31.23 -4.96 13.99
CA GLN A 75 -30.77 -3.58 14.12
C GLN A 75 -29.88 -3.50 15.37
N LEU A 76 -28.59 -3.25 15.15
CA LEU A 76 -27.65 -3.03 16.24
C LEU A 76 -27.83 -1.59 16.76
N ALA A 77 -27.87 -1.43 18.08
CA ALA A 77 -27.88 -0.10 18.68
C ALA A 77 -26.64 0.69 18.23
N LEU A 78 -26.86 1.89 17.73
CA LEU A 78 -25.80 2.80 17.32
C LEU A 78 -25.35 3.63 18.53
N ALA A 79 -24.06 3.97 18.61
CA ALA A 79 -23.58 4.94 19.60
C ALA A 79 -24.19 6.34 19.33
N PRO A 80 -24.06 7.34 20.24
CA PRO A 80 -24.47 8.74 19.98
C PRO A 80 -23.64 9.40 18.88
N ASP A 81 -24.20 10.40 18.17
CA ASP A 81 -23.47 11.12 17.11
C ASP A 81 -22.34 11.96 17.67
N ASN A 82 -21.16 11.85 17.05
CA ASN A 82 -19.99 12.67 17.36
C ASN A 82 -19.42 13.39 16.14
N SER A 83 -20.06 13.31 14.97
CA SER A 83 -19.53 13.86 13.72
C SER A 83 -19.37 15.40 13.80
N ASP A 84 -20.37 16.10 14.35
CA ASP A 84 -20.28 17.55 14.61
C ASP A 84 -19.16 17.89 15.58
N TRP A 85 -19.00 17.10 16.64
CA TRP A 85 -17.97 17.34 17.64
C TRP A 85 -16.57 17.16 17.04
N LEU A 86 -16.35 16.08 16.29
CA LEU A 86 -15.07 15.79 15.63
C LEU A 86 -14.72 16.85 14.58
N MET A 87 -15.70 17.35 13.83
CA MET A 87 -15.47 18.27 12.74
C MET A 87 -15.36 19.73 13.20
N ASN A 88 -16.27 20.17 14.05
CA ASN A 88 -16.48 21.60 14.32
C ASN A 88 -16.06 22.04 15.73
N ARG A 89 -15.81 21.10 16.65
CA ARG A 89 -15.54 21.42 18.07
C ARG A 89 -14.16 21.01 18.55
N LEU A 90 -13.48 20.12 17.85
CA LEU A 90 -12.06 19.84 18.09
C LEU A 90 -11.22 21.05 17.71
N ASP A 91 -10.28 21.43 18.58
CA ASP A 91 -9.23 22.36 18.17
C ASP A 91 -8.29 21.71 17.13
N ASP A 92 -7.54 22.53 16.41
CA ASP A 92 -6.67 22.07 15.32
C ASP A 92 -5.59 21.08 15.78
N GLN A 93 -5.10 21.20 17.01
CA GLN A 93 -4.08 20.30 17.55
C GLN A 93 -4.66 18.92 17.80
N ALA A 94 -5.81 18.83 18.47
CA ALA A 94 -6.53 17.60 18.72
C ALA A 94 -7.04 16.98 17.41
N PHE A 95 -7.56 17.79 16.48
CA PHE A 95 -7.96 17.32 15.15
C PHE A 95 -6.79 16.69 14.40
N LYS A 96 -5.62 17.32 14.43
CA LYS A 96 -4.41 16.80 13.79
C LYS A 96 -3.85 15.56 14.49
N GLN A 97 -3.99 15.43 15.81
CA GLN A 97 -3.68 14.17 16.50
C GLN A 97 -4.61 13.04 16.08
N GLU A 98 -5.89 13.34 15.89
CA GLU A 98 -6.93 12.38 15.50
C GLU A 98 -6.81 11.93 14.03
N PHE A 99 -6.58 12.89 13.11
CA PHE A 99 -6.67 12.68 11.66
C PHE A 99 -5.36 12.91 10.90
N ARG A 100 -4.27 13.23 11.59
CA ARG A 100 -2.90 13.35 11.06
C ARG A 100 -2.70 14.48 10.04
N MET A 101 -3.59 15.47 10.06
CA MET A 101 -3.52 16.72 9.31
C MET A 101 -4.33 17.80 10.02
N SER A 102 -3.97 19.06 9.82
CA SER A 102 -4.75 20.21 10.30
C SER A 102 -6.16 20.23 9.70
N HIS A 103 -7.07 20.96 10.35
CA HIS A 103 -8.43 21.12 9.83
C HIS A 103 -8.42 21.79 8.44
N SER A 104 -7.55 22.79 8.23
CA SER A 104 -7.37 23.46 6.93
C SER A 104 -6.96 22.49 5.81
N SER A 105 -5.94 21.67 6.04
CA SER A 105 -5.50 20.65 5.08
C SER A 105 -6.57 19.60 4.81
N PHE A 106 -7.33 19.22 5.84
CA PHE A 106 -8.44 18.29 5.70
C PHE A 106 -9.52 18.83 4.76
N ILE A 107 -9.97 20.07 4.94
CA ILE A 107 -10.96 20.70 4.05
C ILE A 107 -10.44 20.76 2.61
N LYS A 108 -9.19 21.21 2.41
CA LYS A 108 -8.56 21.24 1.07
C LYS A 108 -8.52 19.85 0.43
N LEU A 109 -8.23 18.81 1.21
CA LEU A 109 -8.22 17.43 0.70
C LEU A 109 -9.62 16.97 0.30
N VAL A 110 -10.63 17.25 1.14
CA VAL A 110 -12.04 16.95 0.85
C VAL A 110 -12.44 17.59 -0.47
N GLU A 111 -12.16 18.88 -0.66
CA GLU A 111 -12.47 19.59 -1.90
C GLU A 111 -11.85 18.91 -3.13
N ARG A 112 -10.58 18.48 -3.03
CA ARG A 112 -9.87 17.80 -4.13
C ARG A 112 -10.44 16.43 -4.49
N ILE A 113 -11.03 15.71 -3.55
CA ILE A 113 -11.52 14.33 -3.77
C ILE A 113 -13.04 14.24 -3.94
N SER A 114 -13.80 15.27 -3.54
CA SER A 114 -15.27 15.24 -3.50
C SER A 114 -15.93 14.95 -4.85
N SER A 115 -15.31 15.36 -5.96
CA SER A 115 -15.86 15.13 -7.30
C SER A 115 -15.68 13.69 -7.81
N HIS A 116 -14.97 12.83 -7.08
CA HIS A 116 -14.70 11.48 -7.54
C HIS A 116 -15.97 10.63 -7.55
N THR A 117 -16.16 9.89 -8.64
CA THR A 117 -17.31 8.98 -8.86
C THR A 117 -17.52 7.92 -7.77
N VAL A 118 -16.52 7.60 -6.94
CA VAL A 118 -16.66 6.63 -5.83
C VAL A 118 -17.53 7.18 -4.68
N PHE A 119 -17.70 8.50 -4.65
CA PHE A 119 -18.57 9.21 -3.71
C PHE A 119 -19.97 9.48 -4.26
N GLN A 120 -20.24 9.05 -5.50
CA GLN A 120 -21.54 9.14 -6.13
C GLN A 120 -22.23 7.78 -6.05
N ASN A 121 -23.53 7.78 -5.74
CA ASN A 121 -24.36 6.60 -5.81
C ASN A 121 -25.58 6.89 -6.69
N ASN A 122 -26.11 5.85 -7.35
CA ASN A 122 -27.38 5.91 -8.07
C ASN A 122 -28.51 5.36 -7.19
N SER A 123 -28.45 5.61 -5.88
CA SER A 123 -29.40 5.09 -4.89
C SER A 123 -30.39 6.18 -4.50
N ASN A 124 -31.57 5.77 -4.06
CA ASN A 124 -32.56 6.68 -3.45
C ASN A 124 -32.11 7.17 -2.06
N ASN A 125 -31.08 6.57 -1.48
CA ASN A 125 -30.51 6.98 -0.20
C ASN A 125 -29.24 7.82 -0.42
N PRO A 126 -29.16 9.03 0.17
CA PRO A 126 -27.99 9.88 0.03
C PRO A 126 -26.74 9.16 0.57
N GLN A 127 -25.63 9.33 -0.14
CA GLN A 127 -24.35 8.83 0.34
C GLN A 127 -23.89 9.67 1.55
N ARG A 128 -23.30 9.00 2.55
CA ARG A 128 -22.71 9.69 3.70
C ARG A 128 -21.65 10.69 3.24
N PRO A 129 -21.55 11.89 3.85
CA PRO A 129 -20.62 12.94 3.43
C PRO A 129 -19.18 12.44 3.27
N VAL A 130 -18.46 13.01 2.29
CA VAL A 130 -17.07 12.63 1.96
C VAL A 130 -16.14 12.88 3.15
N GLN A 131 -16.36 13.97 3.88
CA GLN A 131 -15.66 14.34 5.10
C GLN A 131 -15.68 13.18 6.11
N GLU A 132 -16.84 12.58 6.36
CA GLU A 132 -16.97 11.51 7.34
C GLU A 132 -16.30 10.21 6.87
N GLN A 133 -16.40 9.88 5.58
CA GLN A 133 -15.69 8.74 5.00
C GLN A 133 -14.16 8.94 5.09
N LEU A 134 -13.70 10.18 4.89
CA LEU A 134 -12.29 10.55 4.97
C LEU A 134 -11.78 10.51 6.41
N MET A 135 -12.52 11.05 7.39
CA MET A 135 -12.18 10.97 8.81
C MET A 135 -11.94 9.52 9.27
N ILE A 136 -12.82 8.59 8.88
CA ILE A 136 -12.67 7.16 9.16
C ILE A 136 -11.37 6.60 8.56
N THR A 137 -11.06 7.00 7.32
CA THR A 137 -9.87 6.54 6.59
C THR A 137 -8.59 7.09 7.22
N LEU A 138 -8.55 8.38 7.53
CA LEU A 138 -7.41 9.04 8.14
C LEU A 138 -7.15 8.51 9.56
N LYS A 139 -8.20 8.28 10.35
CA LYS A 139 -8.07 7.64 11.66
C LYS A 139 -7.48 6.23 11.52
N ARG A 140 -7.86 5.44 10.51
CA ARG A 140 -7.19 4.16 10.21
C ARG A 140 -5.72 4.32 9.86
N PHE A 141 -5.40 5.28 8.99
CA PHE A 141 -4.02 5.50 8.55
C PHE A 141 -3.13 5.96 9.71
N GLY A 142 -3.68 6.78 10.59
CA GLY A 142 -2.99 7.38 11.74
C GLY A 142 -2.89 6.48 12.97
N CYS A 143 -3.55 5.34 13.02
CA CYS A 143 -3.46 4.41 14.15
C CYS A 143 -2.57 3.20 13.85
N TYR A 144 -2.03 2.60 14.91
CA TYR A 144 -1.29 1.34 14.90
C TYR A 144 -1.84 0.40 15.99
N GLY A 145 -1.58 -0.90 15.88
CA GLY A 145 -1.97 -1.90 16.88
C GLY A 145 -3.49 -2.05 17.00
N ASN A 146 -4.01 -2.00 18.23
CA ASN A 146 -5.44 -2.19 18.50
C ASN A 146 -6.31 -0.99 18.06
N GLY A 147 -5.71 0.21 17.89
CA GLY A 147 -6.42 1.39 17.38
C GLY A 147 -6.92 1.25 15.94
N VAL A 148 -6.36 0.32 15.15
CA VAL A 148 -6.76 0.04 13.76
C VAL A 148 -7.89 -0.98 13.67
N ALA A 149 -8.31 -1.57 14.80
CA ALA A 149 -9.33 -2.61 14.81
C ALA A 149 -10.66 -2.08 14.21
N VAL A 150 -11.16 -2.76 13.17
CA VAL A 150 -12.37 -2.35 12.44
C VAL A 150 -13.58 -2.22 13.38
N GLY A 151 -13.73 -3.14 14.34
CA GLY A 151 -14.81 -3.09 15.33
C GLY A 151 -14.69 -1.92 16.33
N PHE A 152 -13.49 -1.42 16.60
CA PHE A 152 -13.31 -0.20 17.39
C PHE A 152 -13.79 1.03 16.60
N LEU A 153 -13.31 1.19 15.36
CA LEU A 153 -13.68 2.32 14.51
C LEU A 153 -15.16 2.33 14.13
N ALA A 154 -15.74 1.14 13.91
CA ALA A 154 -17.17 0.99 13.66
C ALA A 154 -18.01 1.58 14.81
N ARG A 155 -17.61 1.32 16.06
CA ARG A 155 -18.27 1.89 17.25
C ARG A 155 -18.00 3.39 17.39
N PHE A 156 -16.75 3.81 17.18
CA PHE A 156 -16.33 5.21 17.31
C PHE A 156 -17.04 6.14 16.30
N PHE A 157 -17.21 5.71 15.05
CA PHE A 157 -17.84 6.49 13.98
C PHE A 157 -19.30 6.10 13.69
N ARG A 158 -19.87 5.15 14.45
CA ARG A 158 -21.27 4.71 14.33
C ARG A 158 -21.62 4.18 12.95
N VAL A 159 -20.77 3.29 12.46
CA VAL A 159 -20.92 2.66 11.15
C VAL A 159 -20.79 1.14 11.28
N GLY A 160 -21.29 0.41 10.29
CA GLY A 160 -21.03 -1.03 10.21
C GLY A 160 -19.55 -1.32 10.00
N GLN A 161 -19.07 -2.48 10.46
CA GLN A 161 -17.68 -2.90 10.22
C GLN A 161 -17.34 -2.95 8.71
N GLY A 162 -18.27 -3.46 7.90
CA GLY A 162 -18.12 -3.45 6.44
C GLY A 162 -18.06 -2.03 5.85
N THR A 163 -18.74 -1.07 6.48
CA THR A 163 -18.74 0.33 6.07
C THR A 163 -17.39 1.00 6.30
N VAL A 164 -16.70 0.69 7.40
CA VAL A 164 -15.32 1.16 7.64
C VAL A 164 -14.40 0.71 6.50
N GLU A 165 -14.47 -0.57 6.13
CA GLU A 165 -13.66 -1.13 5.04
C GLU A 165 -14.01 -0.50 3.69
N LEU A 166 -15.31 -0.32 3.40
CA LEU A 166 -15.82 0.32 2.19
C LEU A 166 -15.32 1.76 2.04
N TYR A 167 -15.48 2.57 3.08
CA TYR A 167 -15.07 3.98 3.07
C TYR A 167 -13.56 4.12 2.95
N THR A 168 -12.80 3.27 3.66
CA THR A 168 -11.35 3.21 3.51
C THR A 168 -10.95 2.96 2.05
N ASN A 169 -11.59 2.01 1.39
CA ASN A 169 -11.29 1.70 -0.01
C ASN A 169 -11.68 2.84 -0.97
N ARG A 170 -12.84 3.47 -0.77
CA ARG A 170 -13.29 4.62 -1.57
C ARG A 170 -12.29 5.77 -1.46
N CYS A 171 -11.90 6.13 -0.24
CA CYS A 171 -10.94 7.19 0.00
C CYS A 171 -9.56 6.84 -0.56
N ILE A 172 -9.07 5.61 -0.42
CA ILE A 172 -7.81 5.18 -1.08
C ILE A 172 -7.89 5.39 -2.60
N MET A 173 -8.98 4.95 -3.24
CA MET A 173 -9.15 5.14 -4.70
C MET A 173 -9.15 6.63 -5.06
N ALA A 174 -9.86 7.46 -4.31
CA ALA A 174 -9.93 8.89 -4.57
C ALA A 174 -8.60 9.62 -4.33
N ILE A 175 -7.87 9.28 -3.26
CA ILE A 175 -6.55 9.82 -2.96
C ILE A 175 -5.55 9.42 -4.06
N LEU A 176 -5.58 8.18 -4.52
CA LEU A 176 -4.69 7.71 -5.58
C LEU A 176 -4.95 8.40 -6.93
N ARG A 177 -6.10 9.04 -7.14
CA ARG A 177 -6.32 9.91 -8.31
C ARG A 177 -5.40 11.13 -8.31
N LEU A 178 -4.94 11.58 -7.14
CA LEU A 178 -4.01 12.70 -6.98
C LEU A 178 -2.54 12.27 -7.18
N LYS A 179 -2.26 10.97 -7.30
CA LYS A 179 -0.91 10.41 -7.39
C LYS A 179 -0.06 11.06 -8.47
N SER A 180 -0.60 11.28 -9.67
CA SER A 180 0.19 11.84 -10.79
C SER A 180 0.67 13.26 -10.56
N GLY A 181 0.00 14.04 -9.69
CA GLY A 181 0.44 15.37 -9.30
C GLY A 181 1.35 15.37 -8.07
N MET A 182 1.13 14.43 -7.14
CA MET A 182 1.82 14.42 -5.84
C MET A 182 3.07 13.52 -5.82
N LEU A 183 3.02 12.34 -6.41
CA LEU A 183 4.11 11.36 -6.48
C LEU A 183 4.62 11.26 -7.93
N LYS A 184 5.29 12.32 -8.38
CA LYS A 184 5.83 12.42 -9.73
C LYS A 184 7.35 12.55 -9.69
N TRP A 185 8.00 11.99 -10.70
CA TRP A 185 9.40 12.28 -10.94
C TRP A 185 9.54 13.74 -11.42
N PRO A 186 10.47 14.53 -10.86
CA PRO A 186 10.65 15.93 -11.23
C PRO A 186 11.02 16.08 -12.70
N ASN A 187 10.52 17.14 -13.34
CA ASN A 187 10.91 17.50 -14.70
C ASN A 187 12.37 18.00 -14.76
N ALA A 188 12.89 18.28 -15.96
CA ALA A 188 14.29 18.64 -16.12
C ALA A 188 14.68 19.94 -15.38
N ASP A 189 13.79 20.91 -15.27
CA ASP A 189 14.07 22.19 -14.61
C ASP A 189 13.91 22.08 -13.09
N GLU A 190 12.89 21.35 -12.61
CA GLU A 190 12.76 20.96 -11.20
C GLU A 190 14.03 20.22 -10.72
N ARG A 191 14.57 19.29 -11.53
CA ARG A 191 15.81 18.57 -11.21
C ARG A 191 17.04 19.47 -11.18
N LYS A 192 17.11 20.52 -11.99
CA LYS A 192 18.24 21.48 -11.96
C LYS A 192 18.26 22.27 -10.65
N LEU A 193 17.09 22.58 -10.09
CA LEU A 193 16.99 23.25 -8.79
C LEU A 193 17.52 22.32 -7.70
N THR A 194 17.00 21.09 -7.60
CA THR A 194 17.50 20.09 -6.65
C THR A 194 18.99 19.81 -6.82
N GLN A 195 19.48 19.77 -8.07
CA GLN A 195 20.91 19.62 -8.36
C GLN A 195 21.74 20.76 -7.80
N LYS A 196 21.25 22.01 -7.92
CA LYS A 196 21.94 23.17 -7.35
C LYS A 196 22.03 23.05 -5.83
N ASP A 197 20.92 22.69 -5.18
CA ASP A 197 20.88 22.55 -3.72
C ASP A 197 21.89 21.49 -3.21
N TYR A 198 21.99 20.34 -3.89
CA TYR A 198 23.00 19.34 -3.55
C TYR A 198 24.43 19.70 -3.99
N ALA A 199 24.60 20.53 -5.02
CA ALA A 199 25.90 21.04 -5.41
C ALA A 199 26.50 21.93 -4.31
N ASP A 200 25.66 22.70 -3.62
CA ASP A 200 26.04 23.51 -2.46
C ASP A 200 26.44 22.64 -1.23
N GLU A 201 26.14 21.34 -1.25
CA GLU A 201 26.60 20.33 -0.28
C GLU A 201 27.79 19.49 -0.80
N GLY A 202 28.31 19.79 -1.99
CA GLY A 202 29.44 19.09 -2.61
C GLY A 202 29.05 17.87 -3.48
N PHE A 203 27.77 17.70 -3.81
CA PHE A 203 27.24 16.60 -4.63
C PHE A 203 26.59 17.10 -5.93
N ASP A 204 27.37 17.80 -6.77
CA ASP A 204 26.90 18.26 -8.08
C ASP A 204 26.47 17.08 -8.98
N GLY A 205 25.26 17.18 -9.53
CA GLY A 205 24.59 16.14 -10.31
C GLY A 205 23.60 15.30 -9.50
N CYS A 206 23.59 15.40 -8.16
CA CYS A 206 22.60 14.70 -7.35
C CYS A 206 21.20 15.28 -7.58
N VAL A 207 20.20 14.44 -7.83
CA VAL A 207 18.79 14.87 -8.02
C VAL A 207 17.84 14.26 -6.99
N GLY A 208 18.38 13.63 -5.95
CA GLY A 208 17.61 13.03 -4.87
C GLY A 208 18.35 11.90 -4.19
N LEU A 209 17.69 11.37 -3.16
CA LEU A 209 18.22 10.32 -2.30
C LEU A 209 17.35 9.08 -2.44
N ILE A 210 17.95 7.90 -2.41
CA ILE A 210 17.24 6.61 -2.54
C ILE A 210 17.49 5.74 -1.31
N ASP A 211 16.42 5.16 -0.77
CA ASP A 211 16.51 4.23 0.36
C ASP A 211 15.37 3.21 0.39
N GLY A 212 15.65 2.07 1.01
CA GLY A 212 14.71 0.99 1.25
C GLY A 212 14.02 1.13 2.61
N SER A 213 12.75 0.74 2.67
CA SER A 213 11.94 0.71 3.88
C SER A 213 11.10 -0.56 3.93
N LEU A 214 11.19 -1.28 5.05
CA LEU A 214 10.30 -2.40 5.34
C LEU A 214 9.03 -1.86 5.99
N ILE A 215 7.87 -2.14 5.39
CA ILE A 215 6.55 -1.87 5.98
C ILE A 215 6.10 -3.13 6.70
N PRO A 216 6.11 -3.15 8.05
CA PRO A 216 5.76 -4.36 8.80
C PRO A 216 4.30 -4.75 8.56
N LEU A 217 4.05 -6.04 8.47
CA LEU A 217 2.74 -6.66 8.43
C LEU A 217 2.41 -7.21 9.81
N PHE A 218 1.17 -7.07 10.24
CA PHE A 218 0.73 -7.62 11.52
C PHE A 218 0.73 -9.15 11.52
N ASP A 219 0.29 -9.77 10.41
CA ASP A 219 0.21 -11.21 10.23
C ASP A 219 0.99 -11.67 8.99
N ALA A 220 1.43 -12.93 9.00
CA ALA A 220 1.97 -13.58 7.82
C ALA A 220 0.95 -13.61 6.68
N PRO A 221 1.33 -13.29 5.43
CA PRO A 221 0.49 -13.55 4.28
C PRO A 221 0.14 -15.03 4.16
N SER A 222 -1.10 -15.34 3.75
CA SER A 222 -1.57 -16.73 3.69
C SER A 222 -0.92 -17.54 2.57
N LYS A 223 -0.35 -16.87 1.56
CA LYS A 223 0.44 -17.50 0.48
C LYS A 223 1.88 -17.04 0.57
N ASN A 224 2.82 -17.99 0.52
CA ASN A 224 4.26 -17.74 0.57
C ASN A 224 4.69 -16.82 1.73
N GLY A 225 4.08 -17.00 2.92
CA GLY A 225 4.34 -16.13 4.08
C GLY A 225 5.82 -16.05 4.48
N SER A 226 6.58 -17.12 4.24
CA SER A 226 8.04 -17.17 4.45
C SER A 226 8.80 -16.11 3.67
N ASP A 227 8.38 -15.78 2.44
CA ASP A 227 9.04 -14.77 1.60
C ASP A 227 8.87 -13.37 2.19
N TYR A 228 7.81 -13.16 2.97
CA TYR A 228 7.56 -11.88 3.64
C TYR A 228 8.35 -11.76 4.94
N TRP A 229 8.94 -12.84 5.45
CA TRP A 229 9.79 -12.79 6.63
C TRP A 229 11.09 -12.04 6.29
N SER A 230 11.28 -10.90 6.94
CA SER A 230 12.44 -10.06 6.69
C SER A 230 13.66 -10.46 7.53
N ARG A 231 14.83 -10.00 7.10
CA ARG A 231 16.08 -10.09 7.88
C ARG A 231 16.02 -9.40 9.25
N LYS A 232 14.98 -8.57 9.50
CA LYS A 232 14.77 -7.89 10.77
C LYS A 232 13.84 -8.67 11.73
N GLY A 233 13.45 -9.90 11.39
CA GLY A 233 12.70 -10.78 12.29
C GLY A 233 11.21 -10.48 12.37
N PHE A 234 10.62 -9.92 11.31
CA PHE A 234 9.17 -9.69 11.19
C PHE A 234 8.70 -9.77 9.74
N TYR A 235 7.42 -10.07 9.53
CA TYR A 235 6.79 -10.05 8.21
C TYR A 235 6.70 -8.62 7.68
N ALA A 236 7.06 -8.38 6.42
CA ALA A 236 7.06 -7.03 5.85
C ALA A 236 6.83 -7.00 4.34
N ILE A 237 6.39 -5.85 3.84
CA ILE A 237 6.47 -5.45 2.43
C ILE A 237 7.70 -4.56 2.27
N ALA A 238 8.64 -4.97 1.43
CA ALA A 238 9.78 -4.15 1.05
C ALA A 238 9.32 -3.05 0.08
N THR A 239 9.72 -1.82 0.37
CA THR A 239 9.37 -0.62 -0.37
C THR A 239 10.61 0.23 -0.60
N LEU A 240 10.83 0.67 -1.83
CA LEU A 240 11.90 1.58 -2.21
C LEU A 240 11.31 2.99 -2.36
N LEU A 241 11.96 3.98 -1.77
CA LEU A 241 11.55 5.39 -1.85
C LEU A 241 12.70 6.23 -2.40
N ILE A 242 12.34 7.30 -3.12
CA ILE A 242 13.26 8.37 -3.51
C ILE A 242 12.62 9.69 -3.08
N CYS A 243 13.39 10.54 -2.41
CA CYS A 243 12.95 11.88 -2.03
C CYS A 243 13.84 12.98 -2.60
N ASP A 244 13.26 14.18 -2.72
CA ASP A 244 14.00 15.42 -2.94
C ASP A 244 14.56 15.98 -1.62
N ASN A 245 15.24 17.13 -1.70
CA ASN A 245 15.80 17.85 -0.55
C ASN A 245 14.74 18.41 0.41
N ASN A 246 13.50 18.58 -0.06
CA ASN A 246 12.36 19.04 0.74
C ASN A 246 11.59 17.87 1.38
N ARG A 247 12.17 16.65 1.40
CA ARG A 247 11.56 15.44 1.95
C ARG A 247 10.21 15.08 1.28
N ASN A 248 9.99 15.50 0.04
CA ASN A 248 8.87 15.02 -0.77
C ASN A 248 9.28 13.72 -1.48
N ILE A 249 8.38 12.74 -1.48
CA ILE A 249 8.59 11.47 -2.14
C ILE A 249 8.36 11.65 -3.65
N ILE A 250 9.42 11.60 -4.46
CA ILE A 250 9.31 11.76 -5.91
C ILE A 250 9.14 10.42 -6.64
N TYR A 251 9.45 9.32 -5.97
CA TYR A 251 9.26 7.97 -6.51
C TYR A 251 9.06 6.96 -5.38
N ILE A 252 8.15 6.01 -5.59
CA ILE A 252 7.89 4.92 -4.66
C ILE A 252 7.65 3.62 -5.43
N TYR A 253 8.31 2.55 -4.99
CA TYR A 253 8.18 1.23 -5.57
C TYR A 253 8.00 0.18 -4.46
N THR A 254 6.77 -0.29 -4.30
CA THR A 254 6.33 -1.14 -3.19
C THR A 254 5.77 -2.47 -3.68
N GLY A 255 5.50 -3.39 -2.74
CA GLY A 255 4.85 -4.68 -3.01
C GLY A 255 5.78 -5.89 -3.06
N TRP A 256 7.06 -5.70 -2.76
CA TRP A 256 8.05 -6.78 -2.71
C TRP A 256 7.96 -7.55 -1.38
N PRO A 257 8.21 -8.87 -1.38
CA PRO A 257 8.31 -9.63 -0.14
C PRO A 257 9.43 -9.11 0.75
N GLY A 258 9.24 -9.15 2.08
CA GLY A 258 10.17 -8.61 3.08
C GLY A 258 11.57 -9.23 3.10
N CYS A 259 11.77 -10.40 2.49
CA CYS A 259 13.10 -10.98 2.29
C CYS A 259 13.91 -10.29 1.17
N SER A 260 13.26 -9.45 0.34
CA SER A 260 13.87 -8.81 -0.81
C SER A 260 14.86 -7.73 -0.39
N HIS A 261 16.09 -7.83 -0.87
CA HIS A 261 17.12 -6.81 -0.64
C HIS A 261 16.88 -5.54 -1.48
N ASP A 262 17.29 -4.39 -0.95
CA ASP A 262 17.11 -3.08 -1.60
C ASP A 262 17.73 -3.02 -3.00
N ALA A 263 18.90 -3.66 -3.18
CA ALA A 263 19.54 -3.81 -4.50
C ALA A 263 18.66 -4.53 -5.53
N ARG A 264 17.84 -5.51 -5.09
CA ARG A 264 16.90 -6.23 -5.98
C ARG A 264 15.72 -5.36 -6.35
N LEU A 265 15.19 -4.58 -5.40
CA LEU A 265 14.13 -3.61 -5.68
C LEU A 265 14.63 -2.57 -6.69
N MET A 266 15.83 -2.03 -6.47
CA MET A 266 16.45 -1.05 -7.36
C MET A 266 16.60 -1.59 -8.78
N SER A 267 17.12 -2.81 -8.96
CA SER A 267 17.35 -3.37 -10.30
C SER A 267 16.07 -3.67 -11.09
N ASN A 268 14.93 -3.76 -10.41
CA ASN A 268 13.61 -3.96 -11.03
C ASN A 268 12.77 -2.67 -11.08
N ALA A 269 13.25 -1.57 -10.51
CA ALA A 269 12.56 -0.29 -10.52
C ALA A 269 12.69 0.40 -11.89
N SER A 270 11.63 1.07 -12.36
CA SER A 270 11.63 1.78 -13.65
C SER A 270 12.73 2.83 -13.77
N VAL A 271 13.10 3.47 -12.66
CA VAL A 271 14.20 4.43 -12.58
C VAL A 271 15.55 3.84 -13.00
N THR A 272 15.75 2.52 -12.80
CA THR A 272 16.96 1.79 -13.19
C THR A 272 16.80 1.10 -14.54
N LEU A 273 15.60 0.60 -14.87
CA LEU A 273 15.33 -0.09 -16.14
C LEU A 273 15.29 0.88 -17.33
N THR A 274 14.90 2.14 -17.10
CA THR A 274 14.73 3.15 -18.15
C THR A 274 15.37 4.50 -17.76
N PRO A 275 16.68 4.53 -17.42
CA PRO A 275 17.30 5.69 -16.77
C PRO A 275 17.21 6.98 -17.60
N LYS A 276 17.22 6.88 -18.94
CA LYS A 276 17.07 8.03 -19.86
C LYS A 276 15.75 8.80 -19.71
N GLN A 277 14.72 8.18 -19.15
CA GLN A 277 13.43 8.84 -18.86
C GLN A 277 13.45 9.63 -17.55
N PHE A 278 14.40 9.32 -16.67
CA PHE A 278 14.48 9.88 -15.31
C PHE A 278 15.66 10.85 -15.17
N PHE A 279 16.80 10.58 -15.81
CA PHE A 279 18.03 11.35 -15.62
C PHE A 279 18.47 12.03 -16.90
N SER A 280 18.88 13.30 -16.76
CA SER A 280 19.71 13.97 -17.75
C SER A 280 21.17 13.50 -17.60
N PRO A 281 22.03 13.65 -18.63
CA PRO A 281 23.44 13.27 -18.52
C PRO A 281 24.12 13.90 -17.30
N GLY A 282 24.83 13.08 -16.52
CA GLY A 282 25.52 13.50 -15.30
C GLY A 282 24.66 13.48 -14.03
N GLN A 283 23.35 13.27 -14.14
CA GLN A 283 22.46 13.22 -12.97
C GLN A 283 22.45 11.83 -12.30
N TYR A 284 22.37 11.80 -10.97
CA TYR A 284 22.38 10.57 -10.19
C TYR A 284 21.63 10.70 -8.85
N LEU A 285 21.43 9.57 -8.17
CA LEU A 285 20.90 9.49 -6.80
C LEU A 285 21.99 9.06 -5.83
N LEU A 286 21.96 9.58 -4.60
CA LEU A 286 22.79 9.07 -3.51
C LEU A 286 22.10 7.94 -2.76
N ALA A 287 22.85 6.90 -2.44
CA ALA A 287 22.32 5.67 -1.88
C ALA A 287 23.17 5.13 -0.73
N ASP A 288 22.55 4.33 0.12
CA ASP A 288 23.24 3.56 1.15
C ASP A 288 24.23 2.55 0.53
N SER A 289 25.06 1.95 1.38
CA SER A 289 26.06 0.98 0.90
C SER A 289 25.42 -0.32 0.38
N ALA A 290 24.18 -0.66 0.78
CA ALA A 290 23.46 -1.86 0.38
C ALA A 290 23.12 -1.85 -1.12
N PHE A 291 22.95 -0.67 -1.73
CA PHE A 291 22.71 -0.52 -3.17
C PHE A 291 23.94 -0.79 -4.04
N VAL A 292 23.68 -1.31 -5.25
CA VAL A 292 24.70 -1.50 -6.29
C VAL A 292 24.98 -0.16 -6.96
N THR A 293 26.24 0.25 -6.97
CA THR A 293 26.66 1.48 -7.66
C THR A 293 26.49 1.33 -9.17
N THR A 294 25.84 2.32 -9.79
CA THR A 294 25.65 2.46 -11.24
C THR A 294 25.99 3.89 -11.66
N GLU A 295 25.84 4.24 -12.93
CA GLU A 295 26.05 5.62 -13.39
C GLU A 295 25.01 6.61 -12.82
N THR A 296 23.79 6.13 -12.52
CA THR A 296 22.69 6.95 -12.01
C THR A 296 22.41 6.75 -10.53
N VAL A 297 23.13 5.84 -9.85
CA VAL A 297 23.01 5.61 -8.40
C VAL A 297 24.38 5.41 -7.77
N VAL A 298 24.72 6.30 -6.86
CA VAL A 298 26.04 6.41 -6.25
C VAL A 298 25.91 5.99 -4.79
N SER A 299 26.36 4.77 -4.50
CA SER A 299 26.29 4.19 -3.16
C SER A 299 27.58 4.38 -2.35
N ALA A 300 27.42 4.51 -1.04
CA ALA A 300 28.53 4.52 -0.08
C ALA A 300 29.48 3.31 -0.27
N PHE A 301 30.76 3.49 0.07
CA PHE A 301 31.74 2.42 0.03
C PHE A 301 31.46 1.41 1.14
N LYS A 302 31.35 0.13 0.78
CA LYS A 302 31.30 -0.99 1.71
C LYS A 302 32.71 -1.38 2.17
N ARG A 303 32.86 -1.71 3.45
CA ARG A 303 34.10 -2.29 3.96
C ARG A 303 34.38 -3.62 3.24
N PRO A 304 35.57 -3.81 2.64
CA PRO A 304 35.94 -5.09 2.03
C PRO A 304 36.18 -6.17 3.11
N PRO A 305 35.92 -7.46 2.82
CA PRO A 305 35.98 -8.54 3.82
C PRO A 305 37.31 -8.67 4.60
N HIS A 306 38.43 -8.24 4.00
CA HIS A 306 39.76 -8.32 4.60
C HIS A 306 40.52 -7.00 4.49
N GLY A 307 39.82 -5.87 4.59
CA GLY A 307 40.47 -4.56 4.51
C GLY A 307 39.72 -3.48 5.28
N GLN A 308 40.25 -2.27 5.15
CA GLN A 308 39.66 -1.05 5.68
C GLN A 308 39.32 -0.11 4.52
N LEU A 309 38.40 0.81 4.78
CA LEU A 309 38.17 1.91 3.85
C LEU A 309 39.36 2.88 3.95
N THR A 310 39.71 3.51 2.83
CA THR A 310 40.71 4.58 2.86
C THR A 310 40.16 5.78 3.63
N LYS A 311 41.04 6.69 4.08
CA LYS A 311 40.63 7.93 4.76
C LYS A 311 39.62 8.73 3.90
N ASP A 312 39.90 8.82 2.61
CA ASP A 312 39.02 9.47 1.62
C ASP A 312 37.66 8.79 1.49
N GLN A 313 37.62 7.45 1.48
CA GLN A 313 36.37 6.70 1.45
C GLN A 313 35.56 6.87 2.74
N HIS A 314 36.24 6.91 3.89
CA HIS A 314 35.61 7.23 5.18
C HIS A 314 35.02 8.64 5.18
N ARG A 315 35.78 9.64 4.73
CA ARG A 315 35.32 11.02 4.64
C ARG A 315 34.15 11.18 3.67
N PHE A 316 34.22 10.54 2.50
CA PHE A 316 33.12 10.51 1.54
C PHE A 316 31.85 9.88 2.12
N ASN A 317 31.98 8.71 2.77
CA ASN A 317 30.83 8.06 3.42
C ASN A 317 30.21 8.93 4.51
N TYR A 318 31.02 9.71 5.24
CA TYR A 318 30.53 10.67 6.23
C TYR A 318 29.70 11.79 5.57
N LEU A 319 30.21 12.43 4.52
CA LEU A 319 29.49 13.47 3.77
C LEU A 319 28.17 12.94 3.17
N LEU A 320 28.24 11.75 2.57
CA LEU A 320 27.08 11.08 2.00
C LEU A 320 26.05 10.74 3.09
N ALA A 321 26.50 10.28 4.26
CA ALA A 321 25.60 9.98 5.38
C ALA A 321 24.88 11.23 5.90
N GLN A 322 25.54 12.40 5.95
CA GLN A 322 24.88 13.66 6.32
C GLN A 322 23.71 14.00 5.39
N ASN A 323 23.91 13.82 4.07
CA ASN A 323 22.86 13.99 3.07
C ASN A 323 21.72 12.97 3.24
N ARG A 324 22.07 11.70 3.48
CA ARG A 324 21.10 10.60 3.64
C ARG A 324 20.15 10.77 4.83
N VAL A 325 20.50 11.58 5.84
CA VAL A 325 19.58 11.92 6.94
C VAL A 325 18.25 12.45 6.40
N GLN A 326 18.25 13.20 5.28
CA GLN A 326 17.02 13.74 4.69
C GLN A 326 16.02 12.64 4.27
N ILE A 327 16.47 11.56 3.62
CA ILE A 327 15.57 10.45 3.24
C ILE A 327 15.15 9.60 4.44
N GLU A 328 16.04 9.42 5.41
CA GLU A 328 15.72 8.73 6.65
C GLU A 328 14.64 9.50 7.43
N CYS A 329 14.75 10.83 7.51
CA CYS A 329 13.72 11.72 8.06
C CYS A 329 12.43 11.67 7.24
N CYS A 330 12.50 11.67 5.90
CA CYS A 330 11.31 11.55 5.04
C CYS A 330 10.53 10.25 5.32
N ILE A 331 11.23 9.11 5.41
CA ILE A 331 10.63 7.81 5.71
C ILE A 331 10.10 7.77 7.14
N GLY A 332 10.83 8.38 8.08
CA GLY A 332 10.44 8.56 9.47
C GLY A 332 9.12 9.32 9.59
N ALA A 333 9.03 10.50 8.98
CA ALA A 333 7.84 11.34 8.95
C ALA A 333 6.65 10.62 8.30
N LEU A 334 6.84 9.99 7.13
CA LEU A 334 5.81 9.19 6.47
C LEU A 334 5.18 8.15 7.41
N LYS A 335 6.01 7.40 8.15
CA LYS A 335 5.56 6.38 9.10
C LYS A 335 5.06 6.97 10.43
N GLY A 336 5.59 8.11 10.86
CA GLY A 336 5.18 8.85 12.05
C GLY A 336 3.77 9.39 11.89
N ARG A 337 3.51 10.05 10.76
CA ARG A 337 2.20 10.56 10.34
C ARG A 337 1.20 9.44 10.16
N PHE A 338 1.53 8.45 9.34
CA PHE A 338 0.64 7.33 9.04
C PHE A 338 1.11 6.05 9.72
N GLN A 339 0.83 5.97 11.02
CA GLN A 339 1.28 4.89 11.90
C GLN A 339 0.82 3.49 11.47
N SER A 340 -0.22 3.38 10.64
CA SER A 340 -0.61 2.10 10.02
C SER A 340 0.56 1.44 9.24
N LEU A 341 1.54 2.22 8.77
CA LEU A 341 2.76 1.74 8.12
C LEU A 341 3.82 1.19 9.09
N LYS A 342 3.63 1.34 10.41
CA LYS A 342 4.46 0.70 11.46
C LYS A 342 4.01 -0.73 11.78
N GLY A 343 2.84 -1.14 11.29
CA GLY A 343 2.31 -2.50 11.41
C GLY A 343 0.97 -2.62 10.73
N LEU A 344 1.01 -2.89 9.43
CA LEU A 344 -0.16 -2.87 8.56
C LEU A 344 -1.07 -4.05 8.90
N ARG A 345 -2.25 -3.73 9.43
CA ARG A 345 -3.23 -4.71 9.91
C ARG A 345 -4.22 -5.09 8.80
N LEU A 346 -3.69 -5.61 7.70
CA LEU A 346 -4.46 -6.16 6.58
C LEU A 346 -4.10 -7.62 6.41
N ARG A 347 -5.10 -8.50 6.38
CA ARG A 347 -4.88 -9.92 6.07
C ARG A 347 -4.64 -10.07 4.57
N ILE A 348 -3.44 -10.49 4.20
CA ILE A 348 -3.07 -10.71 2.79
C ILE A 348 -3.26 -12.19 2.45
N GLY A 349 -4.41 -12.54 1.88
CA GLY A 349 -4.72 -13.92 1.48
C GLY A 349 -4.58 -14.17 -0.03
N ASN A 350 -4.80 -13.14 -0.83
CA ASN A 350 -4.81 -13.24 -2.29
C ASN A 350 -4.24 -11.97 -2.96
N ARG A 351 -4.19 -11.98 -4.30
CA ARG A 351 -3.67 -10.88 -5.11
C ARG A 351 -4.40 -9.56 -4.89
N LYS A 352 -5.73 -9.57 -4.67
CA LYS A 352 -6.51 -8.36 -4.41
C LYS A 352 -6.11 -7.72 -3.08
N ASP A 353 -5.84 -8.53 -2.05
CA ASP A 353 -5.38 -8.03 -0.75
C ASP A 353 -3.97 -7.42 -0.85
N GLN A 354 -3.08 -8.01 -1.65
CA GLN A 354 -1.75 -7.45 -1.90
C GLN A 354 -1.84 -6.12 -2.66
N VAL A 355 -2.68 -6.04 -3.71
CA VAL A 355 -2.95 -4.78 -4.43
C VAL A 355 -3.50 -3.72 -3.48
N ARG A 356 -4.39 -4.12 -2.56
CA ARG A 356 -4.94 -3.23 -1.54
C ARG A 356 -3.87 -2.72 -0.57
N ALA A 357 -2.98 -3.59 -0.09
CA ALA A 357 -1.87 -3.20 0.80
C ALA A 357 -0.92 -2.22 0.09
N ASN A 358 -0.60 -2.47 -1.18
CA ASN A 358 0.22 -1.56 -1.99
C ASN A 358 -0.48 -0.23 -2.20
N ALA A 359 -1.78 -0.24 -2.54
CA ALA A 359 -2.59 0.96 -2.69
C ALA A 359 -2.65 1.80 -1.41
N TRP A 360 -2.69 1.16 -0.24
CA TRP A 360 -2.61 1.81 1.06
C TRP A 360 -1.29 2.54 1.27
N ILE A 361 -0.16 1.85 1.05
CA ILE A 361 1.19 2.42 1.17
C ILE A 361 1.35 3.63 0.22
N MET A 362 0.89 3.48 -1.02
CA MET A 362 0.90 4.54 -2.02
C MET A 362 0.03 5.73 -1.61
N ALA A 363 -1.16 5.50 -1.07
CA ALA A 363 -2.06 6.56 -0.61
C ALA A 363 -1.43 7.36 0.55
N CYS A 364 -0.79 6.69 1.51
CA CYS A 364 -0.01 7.37 2.55
C CYS A 364 1.11 8.24 1.96
N GLY A 365 1.84 7.75 0.93
CA GLY A 365 2.85 8.55 0.23
C GLY A 365 2.27 9.78 -0.48
N VAL A 366 1.10 9.67 -1.10
CA VAL A 366 0.40 10.81 -1.72
C VAL A 366 0.02 11.84 -0.65
N LEU A 367 -0.55 11.40 0.47
CA LEU A 367 -0.95 12.31 1.54
C LEU A 367 0.26 12.96 2.22
N HIS A 368 1.38 12.24 2.37
CA HIS A 368 2.63 12.80 2.90
C HIS A 368 3.08 14.02 2.10
N ASN A 369 3.17 13.88 0.78
CA ASN A 369 3.53 15.00 -0.10
C ASN A 369 2.47 16.11 -0.12
N PHE A 370 1.19 15.76 -0.12
CA PHE A 370 0.10 16.75 -0.07
C PHE A 370 0.22 17.68 1.15
N LEU A 371 0.58 17.11 2.31
CA LEU A 371 0.73 17.85 3.55
C LEU A 371 2.05 18.62 3.62
N ASN A 372 3.15 18.05 3.12
CA ASN A 372 4.43 18.77 3.02
C ASN A 372 4.30 20.02 2.12
N GLN A 373 3.59 19.92 0.99
CA GLN A 373 3.34 21.06 0.10
C GLN A 373 2.33 22.07 0.67
N GLY A 374 1.59 21.69 1.71
CA GLY A 374 0.64 22.55 2.41
C GLY A 374 1.19 23.13 3.72
N ASP A 375 2.50 22.98 3.95
CA ASP A 375 3.21 23.37 5.18
C ASP A 375 2.61 22.77 6.46
N ASP A 376 2.02 21.57 6.35
CA ASP A 376 1.38 20.84 7.45
C ASP A 376 2.32 19.77 8.00
N PHE A 377 3.39 20.23 8.64
CA PHE A 377 4.50 19.39 9.16
C PHE A 377 4.11 18.59 10.41
N ASP A 378 4.74 17.45 10.65
CA ASP A 378 4.39 16.59 11.78
C ASP A 378 4.82 17.19 13.12
N PHE A 379 4.14 16.80 14.21
CA PHE A 379 4.52 17.19 15.58
C PHE A 379 5.96 16.77 15.95
N GLU A 380 6.52 15.76 15.28
CA GLU A 380 7.85 15.20 15.53
C GLU A 380 8.97 15.86 14.72
N ASP A 381 8.68 16.79 13.80
CA ASP A 381 9.72 17.50 13.03
C ASP A 381 10.51 18.51 13.89
N GLN A 382 10.04 18.85 15.09
CA GLN A 382 10.71 19.79 16.01
C GLN A 382 11.81 19.16 16.89
N ASP A 383 11.81 17.82 17.08
CA ASP A 383 12.71 17.13 18.02
C ASP A 383 13.61 16.06 17.37
N LEU A 384 13.83 16.12 16.05
CA LEU A 384 14.86 15.30 15.38
C LEU A 384 16.25 15.89 15.67
N ASN A 385 16.68 15.77 16.92
CA ASN A 385 18.05 16.04 17.33
C ASN A 385 18.98 15.08 16.57
N PRO A 386 19.95 15.56 15.77
CA PRO A 386 20.82 14.72 14.92
C PRO A 386 21.80 13.80 15.68
N GLY A 387 21.63 13.66 17.01
CA GLY A 387 22.56 12.98 17.91
C GLY A 387 22.20 11.54 18.30
N ILE A 388 21.05 10.98 17.91
CA ILE A 388 20.76 9.57 18.22
C ILE A 388 21.42 8.69 17.16
N HIS A 389 22.64 8.28 17.46
CA HIS A 389 23.30 7.14 16.82
C HIS A 389 22.41 5.90 17.01
N ILE A 390 21.64 5.55 15.99
CA ILE A 390 21.09 4.19 15.89
C ILE A 390 22.32 3.31 15.66
N PRO A 391 22.68 2.40 16.60
CA PRO A 391 23.84 1.56 16.43
C PRO A 391 23.68 0.81 15.12
N GLY A 392 24.68 0.96 14.24
CA GLY A 392 24.78 0.17 13.02
C GLY A 392 24.57 -1.29 13.40
N SER A 393 23.58 -1.93 12.78
CA SER A 393 23.35 -3.35 12.96
C SER A 393 24.56 -4.06 12.36
N GLU A 394 25.55 -4.38 13.20
CA GLU A 394 26.57 -5.38 12.88
C GLU A 394 25.85 -6.72 12.76
N VAL A 395 25.40 -7.04 11.55
CA VAL A 395 24.98 -8.38 11.20
C VAL A 395 26.05 -8.97 10.31
N GLN A 396 26.75 -9.96 10.87
CA GLN A 396 27.63 -10.85 10.13
C GLN A 396 26.86 -11.42 8.94
N SER A 397 27.28 -11.02 7.74
CA SER A 397 26.79 -11.54 6.47
C SER A 397 27.18 -13.01 6.34
N THR A 398 26.25 -13.92 6.61
CA THR A 398 26.36 -15.31 6.14
C THR A 398 25.41 -15.53 4.95
N ASN A 399 26.00 -16.05 3.88
CA ASN A 399 25.42 -16.54 2.61
C ASN A 399 25.21 -15.54 1.46
N LYS A 400 26.09 -15.71 0.45
CA LYS A 400 26.15 -15.03 -0.85
C LYS A 400 25.05 -15.54 -1.78
N ALA A 401 23.99 -14.76 -1.98
CA ALA A 401 23.22 -14.77 -3.23
C ALA A 401 23.95 -13.90 -4.27
N PRO A 402 23.80 -14.14 -5.59
CA PRO A 402 24.59 -13.49 -6.63
C PRO A 402 24.30 -11.98 -6.64
N THR A 403 25.21 -11.21 -6.07
CA THR A 403 25.13 -9.76 -6.03
C THR A 403 25.46 -9.27 -7.43
N GLN A 404 24.52 -8.61 -8.10
CA GLN A 404 24.82 -7.89 -9.34
C GLN A 404 26.03 -6.98 -9.07
N ARG A 405 27.12 -7.20 -9.81
CA ARG A 405 28.36 -6.45 -9.62
C ARG A 405 28.18 -5.06 -10.21
N ALA A 406 28.68 -4.04 -9.50
CA ALA A 406 28.74 -2.68 -10.02
C ALA A 406 29.44 -2.66 -11.38
N THR A 407 28.89 -1.90 -12.34
CA THR A 407 29.50 -1.74 -13.66
C THR A 407 30.82 -0.96 -13.53
N VAL A 408 31.72 -1.14 -14.49
CA VAL A 408 32.98 -0.36 -14.54
C VAL A 408 32.67 1.13 -14.56
N ALA A 409 31.70 1.55 -15.40
CA ALA A 409 31.25 2.93 -15.49
C ALA A 409 30.70 3.47 -14.16
N GLY A 410 29.86 2.71 -13.45
CA GLY A 410 29.35 3.12 -12.13
C GLY A 410 30.45 3.29 -11.09
N ARG A 411 31.49 2.46 -11.10
CA ARG A 411 32.65 2.62 -10.21
C ARG A 411 33.46 3.88 -10.54
N LEU A 412 33.72 4.14 -11.83
CA LEU A 412 34.39 5.38 -12.24
C LEU A 412 33.58 6.62 -11.82
N GLN A 413 32.26 6.58 -12.03
CA GLN A 413 31.38 7.68 -11.65
C GLN A 413 31.43 7.96 -10.15
N ARG A 414 31.39 6.91 -9.31
CA ARG A 414 31.53 7.09 -7.85
C ARG A 414 32.90 7.64 -7.46
N GLU A 415 33.99 7.18 -8.07
CA GLU A 415 35.32 7.73 -7.79
C GLU A 415 35.43 9.21 -8.20
N LYS A 416 34.82 9.59 -9.33
CA LYS A 416 34.71 11.00 -9.77
C LYS A 416 33.97 11.85 -8.74
N ILE A 417 32.78 11.41 -8.33
CA ILE A 417 31.96 12.15 -7.34
C ILE A 417 32.65 12.21 -5.99
N LYS A 418 33.34 11.14 -5.58
CA LYS A 418 34.16 11.13 -4.38
C LYS A 418 35.22 12.23 -4.42
N ALA A 419 35.96 12.34 -5.53
CA ALA A 419 36.97 13.39 -5.68
C ALA A 419 36.35 14.80 -5.64
N GLN A 420 35.20 15.01 -6.28
CA GLN A 420 34.47 16.28 -6.26
C GLN A 420 34.00 16.67 -4.85
N ALA A 421 33.34 15.75 -4.14
CA ALA A 421 32.82 15.98 -2.80
C ALA A 421 33.95 16.26 -1.78
N LEU A 422 35.09 15.58 -1.92
CA LEU A 422 36.25 15.82 -1.06
C LEU A 422 36.91 17.17 -1.37
N ALA A 423 37.03 17.57 -2.63
CA ALA A 423 37.62 18.85 -3.02
C ALA A 423 36.76 20.04 -2.56
N PHE A 424 35.43 19.89 -2.55
CA PHE A 424 34.51 20.92 -2.07
C PHE A 424 34.60 21.16 -0.55
N ASN A 425 34.98 20.14 0.22
CA ASN A 425 35.01 20.15 1.68
C ASN A 425 36.44 20.24 2.27
N GLN A 426 37.41 20.69 1.45
CA GLN A 426 38.75 21.10 1.88
C GLN A 426 38.74 22.57 2.27
#